data_AF-A0A7W9U123-F1
#
_entry.id   AF-A0A7W9U123-F1
#
_cell.length_a   1.000
_cell.length_b   1.000
_cell.length_c   1.000
_cell.angle_alpha   90.00
_cell.angle_beta   90.00
_cell.angle_gamma   90.00
#
_symmetry.space_group_name_H-M   'P 1'
#
loop_
_entity.id
_entity.type
_entity.pdbx_description
1 polymer ?
#
loop_
_entity_poly.entity_id
_entity_poly.type
_entity_poly.pdbx_seq_one_letter_code
_entity_poly.pdbx_strand_id
1 'polypeptide(L)'
;MENKVSPSPVLMRGIITGLTKRRASYETVFTGADKRNMERTALVAALAGLNDIALNLSNSTQFTDTVGDLVTFNLNGEEVRAWIWLSVFENGDEVEVVAEWADAGWMGYAIRRCRDGVLSVYPHCERGSKALFKNLMKLSTLIWSGSALVVTVIMILRTLDEREIWGGLFTSVFAAWVMVEIMAIFIAYRIWRRFKTQLLMANKIFSTFGWKNAANIDLPKSSKKLRQPEDTWRMGKLIFRYRED
;
A
#
# COMPACT_ATOMS: atom_id res chain seq x y z
N MET A 1 -20.88 26.81 19.28
CA MET A 1 -19.93 25.70 19.50
C MET A 1 -20.03 24.77 18.29
N GLU A 2 -19.25 25.06 17.25
CA GLU A 2 -19.24 24.26 16.01
C GLU A 2 -18.49 22.96 16.26
N ASN A 3 -19.22 21.86 16.17
CA ASN A 3 -18.71 20.51 16.28
C ASN A 3 -17.89 20.23 15.00
N LYS A 4 -16.57 20.47 15.05
CA LYS A 4 -15.64 20.04 13.98
C LYS A 4 -15.58 18.51 13.99
N VAL A 5 -16.57 17.88 13.35
CA VAL A 5 -16.54 16.46 13.03
C VAL A 5 -15.29 16.23 12.19
N SER A 6 -14.35 15.48 12.73
CA SER A 6 -13.14 15.09 12.02
C SER A 6 -13.55 14.28 10.80
N PRO A 7 -13.08 14.60 9.58
CA PRO A 7 -13.49 13.89 8.39
C PRO A 7 -12.99 12.44 8.52
N SER A 8 -13.95 11.55 8.75
CA SER A 8 -13.71 10.12 8.82
C SER A 8 -14.17 9.52 7.49
N PRO A 9 -13.39 8.61 6.88
CA PRO A 9 -13.79 7.95 5.66
C PRO A 9 -15.08 7.18 5.92
N VAL A 10 -16.04 7.37 5.03
CA VAL A 10 -17.35 6.74 5.05
C VAL A 10 -17.42 5.78 3.87
N LEU A 11 -18.08 4.64 4.08
CA LEU A 11 -18.41 3.71 3.01
C LEU A 11 -19.72 4.15 2.37
N MET A 12 -19.67 4.54 1.11
CA MET A 12 -20.83 4.85 0.29
C MET A 12 -21.10 3.70 -0.67
N ARG A 13 -22.36 3.28 -0.79
CA ARG A 13 -22.77 2.28 -1.77
C ARG A 13 -23.81 2.87 -2.70
N GLY A 14 -23.66 2.62 -4.00
CA GLY A 14 -24.58 3.13 -5.00
C GLY A 14 -24.22 2.70 -6.41
N ILE A 15 -24.94 3.27 -7.38
CA ILE A 15 -24.70 3.02 -8.80
C ILE A 15 -23.95 4.20 -9.38
N ILE A 16 -22.88 3.92 -10.12
CA ILE A 16 -22.11 4.95 -10.82
C ILE A 16 -22.95 5.56 -11.95
N THR A 17 -23.06 6.88 -11.94
CA THR A 17 -23.69 7.66 -13.03
C THR A 17 -22.80 8.83 -13.42
N GLY A 18 -22.87 9.27 -14.68
CA GLY A 18 -22.09 10.43 -15.16
C GLY A 18 -20.57 10.25 -15.13
N LEU A 19 -20.09 9.01 -15.20
CA LEU A 19 -18.68 8.67 -15.09
C LEU A 19 -17.82 9.37 -16.15
N THR A 20 -16.90 10.21 -15.69
CA THR A 20 -15.86 10.84 -16.50
C THR A 20 -14.51 10.31 -16.08
N LYS A 21 -13.73 9.80 -17.05
CA LYS A 21 -12.39 9.25 -16.83
C LYS A 21 -11.35 10.18 -17.44
N ARG A 22 -10.37 10.60 -16.66
CA ARG A 22 -9.22 11.36 -17.15
C ARG A 22 -7.94 10.75 -16.61
N ARG A 23 -7.10 10.21 -17.49
CA ARG A 23 -5.77 9.76 -17.13
C ARG A 23 -4.84 10.96 -17.02
N ALA A 24 -4.31 11.20 -15.84
CA ALA A 24 -3.49 12.37 -15.59
C ALA A 24 -2.55 12.15 -14.40
N SER A 25 -1.35 12.75 -14.49
CA SER A 25 -0.37 12.73 -13.40
C SER A 25 -0.87 13.55 -12.22
N TYR A 26 -0.44 13.20 -11.01
CA TYR A 26 -0.79 13.93 -9.78
C TYR A 26 -0.63 15.45 -9.94
N GLU A 27 0.43 15.90 -10.63
CA GLU A 27 0.72 17.32 -10.83
C GLU A 27 -0.26 18.06 -11.76
N THR A 28 -0.91 17.36 -12.68
CA THR A 28 -1.79 17.95 -13.71
C THR A 28 -3.26 17.95 -13.31
N VAL A 29 -3.62 17.17 -12.28
CA VAL A 29 -5.01 16.99 -11.82
C VAL A 29 -5.41 17.97 -10.73
N PHE A 30 -4.52 18.21 -9.77
CA PHE A 30 -4.84 19.04 -8.61
C PHE A 30 -4.41 20.50 -8.88
N THR A 31 -5.33 21.46 -8.77
CA THR A 31 -4.96 22.89 -8.81
C THR A 31 -4.11 23.23 -7.58
N GLY A 32 -3.36 24.35 -7.58
CA GLY A 32 -2.54 24.74 -6.42
C GLY A 32 -3.31 24.92 -5.10
N ALA A 33 -4.64 25.08 -5.16
CA ALA A 33 -5.53 25.08 -4.01
C ALA A 33 -5.91 23.65 -3.59
N ASP A 34 -6.27 22.78 -4.54
CA ASP A 34 -6.52 21.35 -4.27
C ASP A 34 -5.26 20.63 -3.78
N LYS A 35 -4.07 20.98 -4.29
CA LYS A 35 -2.76 20.47 -3.83
C LYS A 35 -2.53 20.82 -2.38
N ARG A 36 -2.62 22.12 -2.04
CA ARG A 36 -2.45 22.58 -0.66
C ARG A 36 -3.50 22.01 0.28
N ASN A 37 -4.72 21.74 -0.17
CA ASN A 37 -5.79 21.24 0.70
C ASN A 37 -5.83 19.71 0.76
N MET A 38 -5.49 18.97 -0.28
CA MET A 38 -5.34 17.52 -0.21
C MET A 38 -4.05 17.14 0.53
N GLU A 39 -2.97 17.91 0.35
CA GLU A 39 -1.77 17.86 1.22
C GLU A 39 -2.04 18.45 2.62
N ARG A 40 -3.12 19.22 2.83
CA ARG A 40 -3.55 19.68 4.17
C ARG A 40 -4.74 18.92 4.76
N THR A 41 -5.26 17.90 4.09
CA THR A 41 -6.43 17.14 4.58
C THR A 41 -6.12 15.66 4.56
N ALA A 42 -5.60 15.12 3.45
CA ALA A 42 -5.11 13.73 3.40
C ALA A 42 -3.78 13.55 4.16
N LEU A 43 -2.92 14.59 4.18
CA LEU A 43 -1.68 14.58 4.97
C LEU A 43 -1.89 15.09 6.40
N VAL A 44 -2.74 16.09 6.66
CA VAL A 44 -2.94 16.63 8.03
C VAL A 44 -3.79 15.71 8.90
N ALA A 45 -4.75 14.97 8.33
CA ALA A 45 -5.42 13.89 9.05
C ALA A 45 -4.48 12.68 9.27
N ALA A 46 -3.51 12.46 8.37
CA ALA A 46 -2.43 11.49 8.60
C ALA A 46 -1.36 11.99 9.60
N LEU A 47 -1.32 13.31 9.87
CA LEU A 47 -0.42 13.99 10.82
C LEU A 47 -1.07 14.32 12.16
N ALA A 48 -2.34 13.96 12.41
CA ALA A 48 -3.01 14.07 13.71
C ALA A 48 -2.44 13.09 14.77
N GLY A 49 -1.14 12.79 14.69
CA GLY A 49 -0.38 12.03 15.67
C GLY A 49 1.13 11.90 15.42
N LEU A 50 1.80 12.75 14.63
CA LEU A 50 3.27 12.86 14.58
C LEU A 50 3.71 14.17 13.87
N ASN A 51 3.99 15.20 14.67
CA ASN A 51 4.31 16.58 14.23
C ASN A 51 5.67 16.77 13.51
N ASP A 52 6.49 15.74 13.31
CA ASP A 52 7.94 15.93 13.08
C ASP A 52 8.48 15.49 11.70
N ILE A 53 7.61 15.10 10.75
CA ILE A 53 8.05 14.53 9.45
C ILE A 53 7.39 15.21 8.23
N ALA A 54 6.66 16.31 8.42
CA ALA A 54 5.95 16.98 7.31
C ALA A 54 6.90 17.68 6.31
N LEU A 55 8.11 18.06 6.72
CA LEU A 55 9.03 18.86 5.90
C LEU A 55 9.86 18.07 4.87
N ASN A 56 9.93 16.73 4.95
CA ASN A 56 10.72 15.91 4.03
C ASN A 56 9.90 15.26 2.89
N LEU A 57 8.56 15.40 2.90
CA LEU A 57 7.71 14.79 1.88
C LEU A 57 7.51 15.66 0.63
N SER A 58 7.63 16.99 0.74
CA SER A 58 7.51 17.91 -0.41
C SER A 58 8.59 17.69 -1.48
N ASN A 59 9.71 17.04 -1.12
CA ASN A 59 10.81 16.73 -2.03
C ASN A 59 10.80 15.29 -2.53
N SER A 60 9.78 14.48 -2.18
CA SER A 60 9.70 13.09 -2.63
C SER A 60 8.91 12.97 -3.93
N THR A 61 9.63 12.94 -5.05
CA THR A 61 9.10 12.72 -6.41
C THR A 61 8.36 11.38 -6.59
N GLN A 62 8.40 10.49 -5.60
CA GLN A 62 7.78 9.17 -5.66
C GLN A 62 6.24 9.19 -5.68
N PHE A 63 5.61 10.25 -5.17
CA PHE A 63 4.15 10.41 -5.23
C PHE A 63 3.68 11.27 -6.42
N THR A 64 4.53 12.20 -6.87
CA THR A 64 4.15 13.19 -7.90
C THR A 64 4.27 12.64 -9.32
N ASP A 65 5.14 11.65 -9.55
CA ASP A 65 5.40 11.08 -10.88
C ASP A 65 4.48 9.89 -11.23
N THR A 66 3.69 9.40 -10.28
CA THR A 66 2.74 8.30 -10.54
C THR A 66 1.52 8.79 -11.30
N VAL A 67 1.28 8.19 -12.48
CA VAL A 67 0.11 8.45 -13.34
C VAL A 67 -1.04 7.54 -12.90
N GLY A 68 -2.17 8.14 -12.54
CA GLY A 68 -3.42 7.45 -12.21
C GLY A 68 -4.57 7.93 -13.09
N ASP A 69 -5.72 7.29 -12.93
CA ASP A 69 -6.97 7.74 -13.53
C ASP A 69 -7.74 8.54 -12.48
N LEU A 70 -7.95 9.83 -12.76
CA LEU A 70 -8.93 10.63 -12.05
C LEU A 70 -10.30 10.28 -12.59
N VAL A 71 -11.18 9.88 -11.69
CA VAL A 71 -12.52 9.44 -12.02
C VAL A 71 -13.50 10.30 -11.25
N THR A 72 -14.36 11.00 -11.99
CA THR A 72 -15.45 11.79 -11.42
C THR A 72 -16.76 11.10 -11.76
N PHE A 73 -17.61 10.87 -10.77
CA PHE A 73 -18.90 10.23 -10.96
C PHE A 73 -19.89 10.69 -9.90
N ASN A 74 -21.17 10.56 -10.23
CA ASN A 74 -22.25 10.76 -9.28
C ASN A 74 -22.64 9.42 -8.64
N LEU A 75 -22.70 9.43 -7.32
CA LEU A 75 -23.14 8.31 -6.49
C LEU A 75 -24.26 8.82 -5.59
N ASN A 76 -25.47 8.26 -5.72
CA ASN A 76 -26.65 8.66 -4.94
C ASN A 76 -26.98 10.18 -4.98
N GLY A 77 -26.66 10.85 -6.09
CA GLY A 77 -26.89 12.29 -6.26
C GLY A 77 -25.75 13.18 -5.75
N GLU A 78 -24.67 12.61 -5.22
CA GLU A 78 -23.48 13.33 -4.79
C GLU A 78 -22.31 13.11 -5.76
N GLU A 79 -21.57 14.17 -6.08
CA GLU A 79 -20.39 14.09 -6.94
C GLU A 79 -19.18 13.61 -6.13
N VAL A 80 -18.62 12.48 -6.54
CA VAL A 80 -17.42 11.88 -5.95
C VAL A 80 -16.26 11.94 -6.94
N ARG A 81 -15.14 12.50 -6.49
CA ARG A 81 -13.87 12.53 -7.22
C ARG A 81 -12.93 11.50 -6.62
N ALA A 82 -12.52 10.50 -7.39
CA ALA A 82 -11.62 9.46 -6.93
C ALA A 82 -10.34 9.43 -7.77
N TRP A 83 -9.18 9.33 -7.12
CA TRP A 83 -7.92 9.10 -7.81
C TRP A 83 -7.46 7.67 -7.56
N ILE A 84 -7.49 6.86 -8.61
CA ILE A 84 -7.24 5.42 -8.55
C ILE A 84 -6.21 5.00 -9.60
N TRP A 85 -5.54 3.86 -9.40
CA TRP A 85 -4.53 3.36 -10.33
C TRP A 85 -5.04 3.14 -11.76
N LEU A 86 -6.21 2.51 -11.89
CA LEU A 86 -6.82 2.21 -13.19
C LEU A 86 -8.34 2.09 -13.04
N SER A 87 -9.07 2.80 -13.90
CA SER A 87 -10.52 2.79 -13.91
C SER A 87 -11.08 1.72 -14.86
N VAL A 88 -11.63 0.65 -14.28
CA VAL A 88 -12.35 -0.41 -15.02
C VAL A 88 -13.86 -0.40 -14.78
N PHE A 89 -14.36 0.64 -14.12
CA PHE A 89 -15.76 0.81 -13.81
C PHE A 89 -16.50 1.49 -14.95
N GLU A 90 -17.79 1.22 -15.08
CA GLU A 90 -18.66 1.80 -16.10
C GLU A 90 -19.92 2.40 -15.46
N ASN A 91 -20.64 3.24 -16.20
CA ASN A 91 -21.95 3.74 -15.75
C ASN A 91 -22.91 2.56 -15.62
N GLY A 92 -23.64 2.51 -14.51
CA GLY A 92 -24.52 1.38 -14.17
C GLY A 92 -23.87 0.31 -13.29
N ASP A 93 -22.56 0.37 -13.04
CA ASP A 93 -21.91 -0.51 -12.07
C ASP A 93 -22.34 -0.17 -10.64
N GLU A 94 -22.79 -1.18 -9.90
CA GLU A 94 -23.01 -1.08 -8.46
C GLU A 94 -21.67 -1.18 -7.73
N VAL A 95 -21.33 -0.13 -6.98
CA VAL A 95 -20.03 0.01 -6.31
C VAL A 95 -20.15 0.44 -4.86
N GLU A 96 -19.15 0.04 -4.09
CA GLU A 96 -18.83 0.51 -2.76
C GLU A 96 -17.59 1.41 -2.85
N VAL A 97 -17.72 2.64 -2.39
CA VAL A 97 -16.68 3.67 -2.44
C VAL A 97 -16.34 4.09 -1.03
N VAL A 98 -15.06 4.02 -0.69
CA VAL A 98 -14.55 4.65 0.54
C VAL A 98 -14.23 6.10 0.20
N ALA A 99 -15.05 7.02 0.70
CA ALA A 99 -14.94 8.44 0.44
C ALA A 99 -14.83 9.24 1.74
N GLU A 100 -14.12 10.37 1.68
CA GLU A 100 -14.00 11.32 2.78
C GLU A 100 -14.46 12.69 2.29
N TRP A 101 -15.21 13.41 3.12
CA TRP A 101 -15.63 14.78 2.79
C TRP A 101 -14.43 15.71 2.91
N ALA A 102 -14.08 16.36 1.80
CA ALA A 102 -13.08 17.42 1.74
C ALA A 102 -13.77 18.77 1.47
N ASP A 103 -13.07 19.88 1.70
CA ASP A 103 -13.61 21.25 1.67
C ASP A 103 -14.40 21.65 0.40
N ALA A 104 -14.24 20.92 -0.71
CA ALA A 104 -14.91 21.16 -1.99
C ALA A 104 -15.64 19.94 -2.57
N GLY A 105 -15.95 18.91 -1.76
CA GLY A 105 -16.74 17.75 -2.16
C GLY A 105 -16.17 16.40 -1.70
N TRP A 106 -16.79 15.31 -2.13
CA TRP A 106 -16.39 13.96 -1.76
C TRP A 106 -15.14 13.50 -2.51
N MET A 107 -14.13 13.07 -1.74
CA MET A 107 -12.91 12.48 -2.28
C MET A 107 -12.88 10.96 -2.04
N GLY A 108 -12.92 10.18 -3.10
CA GLY A 108 -12.85 8.72 -3.07
C GLY A 108 -11.41 8.20 -3.05
N TYR A 109 -11.11 7.28 -2.14
CA TYR A 109 -9.80 6.63 -2.02
C TYR A 109 -9.77 5.20 -2.57
N ALA A 110 -10.92 4.53 -2.60
CA ALA A 110 -11.04 3.20 -3.16
C ALA A 110 -12.46 2.96 -3.67
N ILE A 111 -12.55 2.25 -4.80
CA ILE A 111 -13.82 1.87 -5.42
C ILE A 111 -13.81 0.36 -5.60
N ARG A 112 -14.86 -0.31 -5.12
CA ARG A 112 -15.07 -1.75 -5.21
C ARG A 112 -16.37 -2.01 -5.95
N ARG A 113 -16.35 -2.81 -7.01
CA ARG A 113 -17.54 -3.30 -7.69
C ARG A 113 -18.12 -4.51 -6.97
N CYS A 114 -19.41 -4.44 -6.63
CA CYS A 114 -20.10 -5.47 -5.85
C CYS A 114 -20.22 -6.79 -6.60
N ARG A 115 -20.44 -6.74 -7.92
CA ARG A 115 -20.72 -7.90 -8.78
C ARG A 115 -19.60 -8.95 -8.77
N ASP A 116 -18.35 -8.52 -8.92
CA ASP A 116 -17.20 -9.40 -9.12
C ASP A 116 -16.11 -9.24 -8.03
N GLY A 117 -16.26 -8.24 -7.15
CA GLY A 117 -15.29 -7.92 -6.09
C GLY A 117 -14.03 -7.24 -6.62
N VAL A 118 -14.09 -6.67 -7.83
CA VAL A 118 -13.00 -5.90 -8.41
C VAL A 118 -12.88 -4.56 -7.70
N LEU A 119 -11.68 -4.23 -7.27
CA LEU A 119 -11.34 -3.07 -6.46
C LEU A 119 -10.21 -2.31 -7.14
N SER A 120 -10.35 -0.99 -7.20
CA SER A 120 -9.27 -0.08 -7.56
C SER A 120 -9.02 0.86 -6.39
N VAL A 121 -7.76 0.99 -5.99
CA VAL A 121 -7.33 1.73 -4.81
C VAL A 121 -6.39 2.85 -5.22
N TYR A 122 -6.35 3.90 -4.40
CA TYR A 122 -5.34 4.95 -4.45
C TYR A 122 -3.91 4.38 -4.59
N PRO A 123 -3.04 5.02 -5.40
CA PRO A 123 -1.67 4.57 -5.59
C PRO A 123 -0.91 4.30 -4.29
N HIS A 124 -0.12 3.21 -4.26
CA HIS A 124 0.64 2.77 -3.08
C HIS A 124 -0.16 2.29 -1.86
N CYS A 125 -1.50 2.28 -1.89
CA CYS A 125 -2.35 1.76 -0.80
C CYS A 125 -2.80 0.30 -1.02
N GLU A 126 -1.96 -0.52 -1.66
CA GLU A 126 -2.31 -1.87 -2.10
C GLU A 126 -2.13 -2.96 -1.02
N ARG A 127 -1.39 -2.64 0.04
CA ARG A 127 -1.01 -3.59 1.09
C ARG A 127 -1.20 -2.98 2.46
N GLY A 128 -1.69 -3.81 3.38
CA GLY A 128 -1.73 -3.47 4.79
C GLY A 128 -0.34 -3.44 5.42
N SER A 129 -0.22 -2.69 6.52
CA SER A 129 1.07 -2.42 7.17
C SER A 129 1.82 -3.67 7.65
N LYS A 130 1.11 -4.66 8.19
CA LYS A 130 1.68 -5.94 8.65
C LYS A 130 2.00 -6.86 7.49
N ALA A 131 1.21 -6.83 6.40
CA ALA A 131 1.46 -7.66 5.24
C ALA A 131 2.80 -7.33 4.58
N LEU A 132 3.08 -6.04 4.35
CA LEU A 132 4.36 -5.59 3.80
C LEU A 132 5.53 -5.94 4.72
N PHE A 133 5.39 -5.68 6.02
CA PHE A 133 6.44 -5.98 7.00
C PHE A 133 6.79 -7.47 7.03
N LYS A 134 5.77 -8.35 7.09
CA LYS A 134 5.97 -9.81 7.06
C LYS A 134 6.66 -10.25 5.78
N ASN A 135 6.29 -9.69 4.63
CA ASN A 135 6.91 -10.06 3.36
C ASN A 135 8.38 -9.61 3.29
N LEU A 136 8.68 -8.39 3.78
CA LEU A 136 10.03 -7.87 3.80
C LEU A 136 10.93 -8.67 4.77
N MET A 137 10.42 -9.01 5.95
CA MET A 137 11.13 -9.86 6.90
C MET A 137 11.35 -11.28 6.38
N LYS A 138 10.35 -11.88 5.71
CA LYS A 138 10.50 -13.20 5.08
C LYS A 138 11.52 -13.19 3.96
N LEU A 139 11.52 -12.17 3.10
CA LEU A 139 12.49 -12.08 2.01
C LEU A 139 13.90 -11.85 2.56
N SER A 140 14.05 -10.97 3.56
CA SER A 140 15.32 -10.75 4.26
C SER A 140 15.85 -12.06 4.81
N THR A 141 15.09 -12.72 5.68
CA THR A 141 15.50 -14.01 6.29
C THR A 141 15.79 -15.09 5.25
N LEU A 142 15.06 -15.16 4.14
CA LEU A 142 15.35 -16.12 3.06
C LEU A 142 16.70 -15.85 2.37
N ILE A 143 16.97 -14.59 2.03
CA ILE A 143 18.22 -14.20 1.36
C ILE A 143 19.42 -14.47 2.29
N TRP A 144 19.30 -14.11 3.56
CA TRP A 144 20.39 -14.25 4.52
C TRP A 144 20.59 -15.69 5.00
N SER A 145 19.52 -16.46 5.18
CA SER A 145 19.65 -17.89 5.46
C SER A 145 20.28 -18.64 4.28
N GLY A 146 19.90 -18.29 3.04
CA GLY A 146 20.52 -18.83 1.83
C GLY A 146 22.01 -18.50 1.74
N SER A 147 22.42 -17.26 2.01
CA SER A 147 23.84 -16.89 2.00
C SER A 147 24.63 -17.59 3.11
N ALA A 148 24.05 -17.74 4.30
CA ALA A 148 24.63 -18.51 5.41
C ALA A 148 24.92 -19.96 5.00
N LEU A 149 23.95 -20.59 4.35
CA LEU A 149 24.06 -21.97 3.89
C LEU A 149 25.20 -22.12 2.87
N VAL A 150 25.32 -21.20 1.92
CA VAL A 150 26.41 -21.21 0.93
C VAL A 150 27.77 -21.08 1.60
N VAL A 151 27.94 -20.14 2.54
CA VAL A 151 29.20 -19.99 3.29
C VAL A 151 29.52 -21.26 4.09
N THR A 152 28.51 -21.84 4.75
CA THR A 152 28.67 -23.06 5.54
C THR A 152 29.10 -24.25 4.66
N VAL A 153 28.49 -24.41 3.48
CA VAL A 153 28.85 -25.46 2.51
C VAL A 153 30.26 -25.24 1.96
N ILE A 154 30.64 -24.01 1.61
CA ILE A 154 32.00 -23.68 1.15
C ILE A 154 33.01 -24.01 2.25
N MET A 155 32.71 -23.67 3.51
CA MET A 155 33.59 -24.02 4.63
C MET A 155 33.74 -25.54 4.74
N ILE A 156 32.65 -26.30 4.78
CA ILE A 156 32.68 -27.77 4.86
C ILE A 156 33.52 -28.38 3.71
N LEU A 157 33.36 -27.89 2.48
CA LEU A 157 34.11 -28.38 1.31
C LEU A 157 35.62 -28.04 1.38
N ARG A 158 35.98 -26.92 2.02
CA ARG A 158 37.37 -26.46 2.15
C ARG A 158 38.10 -27.07 3.34
N THR A 159 37.38 -27.61 4.33
CA THR A 159 37.95 -27.97 5.64
C THR A 159 37.85 -29.47 5.95
N LEU A 160 37.78 -30.34 4.95
CA LEU A 160 37.79 -31.80 5.14
C LEU A 160 39.08 -32.34 5.80
N ASP A 161 40.13 -31.53 5.96
CA ASP A 161 41.49 -32.00 6.33
C ASP A 161 42.06 -31.50 7.69
N GLU A 162 41.61 -30.38 8.28
CA GLU A 162 42.29 -29.77 9.44
C GLU A 162 41.37 -29.55 10.66
N ARG A 163 41.44 -30.41 11.69
CA ARG A 163 40.51 -30.49 12.86
C ARG A 163 40.72 -29.50 14.02
N GLU A 164 41.86 -28.82 14.13
CA GLU A 164 42.18 -28.03 15.34
C GLU A 164 41.70 -26.57 15.31
N ILE A 165 41.46 -25.97 14.14
CA ILE A 165 41.11 -24.54 13.99
C ILE A 165 39.57 -24.30 14.08
N TRP A 166 38.79 -25.34 14.41
CA TRP A 166 37.33 -25.37 14.23
C TRP A 166 36.58 -24.40 15.15
N GLY A 167 36.93 -24.36 16.43
CA GLY A 167 36.18 -23.58 17.41
C GLY A 167 36.24 -22.08 17.15
N GLY A 168 37.44 -21.55 16.88
CA GLY A 168 37.67 -20.12 16.68
C GLY A 168 37.11 -19.59 15.37
N LEU A 169 37.33 -20.29 14.25
CA LEU A 169 36.83 -19.88 12.94
C LEU A 169 35.30 -20.00 12.84
N PHE A 170 34.71 -21.05 13.41
CA PHE A 170 33.26 -21.19 13.43
C PHE A 170 32.61 -20.06 14.24
N THR A 171 33.18 -19.73 15.39
CA THR A 171 32.67 -18.66 16.26
C THR A 171 32.77 -17.29 15.57
N SER A 172 33.88 -16.99 14.87
CA SER A 172 34.06 -15.71 14.20
C SER A 172 33.16 -15.55 12.97
N VAL A 173 32.98 -16.60 12.17
CA VAL A 173 32.06 -16.59 11.01
C VAL A 173 30.61 -16.47 11.46
N PHE A 174 30.23 -17.21 12.52
CA PHE A 174 28.90 -17.11 13.10
C PHE A 174 28.63 -15.70 13.65
N ALA A 175 29.58 -15.11 14.36
CA ALA A 175 29.45 -13.73 14.87
C ALA A 175 29.31 -12.71 13.73
N ALA A 176 30.11 -12.84 12.66
CA ALA A 176 30.00 -11.98 11.48
C ALA A 176 28.63 -12.13 10.80
N TRP A 177 28.10 -13.36 10.72
CA TRP A 177 26.78 -13.63 10.15
C TRP A 177 25.66 -12.98 10.95
N VAL A 178 25.68 -13.13 12.28
CA VAL A 178 24.68 -12.50 13.17
C VAL A 178 24.71 -10.96 13.03
N MET A 179 25.88 -10.35 12.94
CA MET A 179 26.02 -8.91 12.75
C MET A 179 25.38 -8.44 11.44
N VAL A 180 25.56 -9.20 10.36
CA VAL A 180 24.99 -8.89 9.05
C VAL A 180 23.47 -9.06 9.03
N GLU A 181 22.95 -10.11 9.67
CA GLU A 181 21.49 -10.32 9.83
C GLU A 181 20.84 -9.17 10.61
N ILE A 182 21.44 -8.73 11.71
CA ILE A 182 20.95 -7.60 12.51
C ILE A 182 20.91 -6.32 11.66
N MET A 183 21.97 -6.05 10.89
CA MET A 183 22.03 -4.89 10.00
C MET A 183 20.92 -4.93 8.95
N ALA A 184 20.65 -6.10 8.39
CA ALA A 184 19.62 -6.25 7.38
C ALA A 184 18.20 -6.09 7.92
N ILE A 185 17.91 -6.67 9.09
CA ILE A 185 16.64 -6.46 9.80
C ILE A 185 16.46 -4.97 10.09
N PHE A 186 17.52 -4.27 10.49
CA PHE A 186 17.47 -2.83 10.73
C PHE A 186 17.17 -2.02 9.46
N ILE A 187 17.80 -2.35 8.32
CA ILE A 187 17.51 -1.72 7.02
C ILE A 187 16.07 -1.98 6.60
N ALA A 188 15.60 -3.23 6.70
CA ALA A 188 14.23 -3.62 6.39
C ALA A 188 13.22 -2.84 7.25
N TYR A 189 13.48 -2.72 8.55
CA TYR A 189 12.66 -1.93 9.46
C TYR A 189 12.64 -0.43 9.09
N ARG A 190 13.79 0.13 8.69
CA ARG A 190 13.87 1.54 8.25
C ARG A 190 13.08 1.79 6.96
N ILE A 191 13.18 0.88 5.99
CA ILE A 191 12.39 0.95 4.75
C ILE A 191 10.91 0.83 5.07
N TRP A 192 10.51 -0.11 5.91
CA TRP A 192 9.11 -0.23 6.33
C TRP A 192 8.59 1.02 7.03
N ARG A 193 9.39 1.62 7.93
CA ARG A 193 9.02 2.89 8.59
C ARG A 193 8.82 4.03 7.60
N ARG A 194 9.59 4.09 6.51
CA ARG A 194 9.44 5.10 5.46
C ARG A 194 8.07 5.05 4.79
N PHE A 195 7.48 3.85 4.64
CA PHE A 195 6.16 3.66 4.03
C PHE A 195 5.00 3.58 5.03
N LYS A 196 5.26 3.78 6.34
CA LYS A 196 4.27 3.60 7.41
C LYS A 196 2.99 4.41 7.18
N THR A 197 3.11 5.65 6.72
CA THR A 197 1.97 6.55 6.49
C THR A 197 1.02 6.02 5.41
N GLN A 198 1.56 5.61 4.25
CA GLN A 198 0.76 5.00 3.17
C GLN A 198 0.06 3.73 3.63
N LEU A 199 0.76 2.91 4.42
CA LEU A 199 0.22 1.64 4.93
C LEU A 199 -0.89 1.85 5.97
N LEU A 200 -0.81 2.92 6.77
CA LEU A 200 -1.88 3.30 7.69
C LEU A 200 -3.11 3.78 6.93
N MET A 201 -2.91 4.51 5.82
CA MET A 201 -4.01 4.92 4.93
C MET A 201 -4.70 3.72 4.31
N ALA A 202 -3.95 2.75 3.79
CA ALA A 202 -4.49 1.48 3.30
C ALA A 202 -5.29 0.73 4.38
N ASN A 203 -4.77 0.65 5.60
CA ASN A 203 -5.48 0.02 6.72
C ASN A 203 -6.80 0.73 7.02
N LYS A 204 -6.83 2.07 7.01
CA LYS A 204 -8.03 2.87 7.24
C LYS A 204 -9.07 2.63 6.14
N ILE A 205 -8.65 2.58 4.88
CA ILE A 205 -9.51 2.25 3.74
C ILE A 205 -10.11 0.86 3.92
N PHE A 206 -9.28 -0.15 4.19
CA PHE A 206 -9.74 -1.54 4.37
C PHE A 206 -10.64 -1.71 5.59
N SER A 207 -10.37 -1.00 6.70
CA SER A 207 -11.27 -1.02 7.86
C SER A 207 -12.59 -0.32 7.57
N THR A 208 -12.60 0.69 6.69
CA THR A 208 -13.84 1.38 6.26
C THR A 208 -14.71 0.47 5.40
N PHE A 209 -14.11 -0.41 4.61
CA PHE A 209 -14.83 -1.52 3.96
C PHE A 209 -15.36 -2.58 4.94
N GLY A 210 -14.98 -2.53 6.21
CA GLY A 210 -15.38 -3.50 7.24
C GLY A 210 -14.57 -4.79 7.26
N TRP A 211 -13.47 -4.89 6.50
CA TRP A 211 -12.70 -6.13 6.41
C TRP A 211 -11.94 -6.47 7.68
N LYS A 212 -12.03 -7.73 8.10
CA LYS A 212 -11.26 -8.26 9.23
C LYS A 212 -9.76 -8.15 8.96
N ASN A 213 -9.00 -7.76 9.98
CA ASN A 213 -7.54 -7.69 9.93
C ASN A 213 -6.98 -6.83 8.78
N ALA A 214 -7.55 -5.64 8.55
CA ALA A 214 -7.09 -4.65 7.57
C ALA A 214 -5.55 -4.55 7.41
N ALA A 215 -4.82 -4.54 8.52
CA ALA A 215 -3.35 -4.47 8.52
C ALA A 215 -2.62 -5.66 7.87
N ASN A 216 -3.25 -6.82 7.77
CA ASN A 216 -2.68 -8.05 7.23
C ASN A 216 -3.16 -8.37 5.80
N ILE A 217 -3.99 -7.51 5.22
CA ILE A 217 -4.52 -7.69 3.86
C ILE A 217 -3.43 -7.35 2.83
N ASP A 218 -3.27 -8.21 1.83
CA ASP A 218 -2.38 -7.99 0.70
C ASP A 218 -3.22 -8.15 -0.57
N LEU A 219 -3.60 -7.03 -1.19
CA LEU A 219 -4.44 -7.04 -2.38
C LEU A 219 -3.75 -7.70 -3.58
N PRO A 220 -2.47 -7.41 -3.90
CA PRO A 220 -1.74 -8.13 -4.94
C PRO A 220 -1.76 -9.65 -4.74
N LYS A 221 -1.52 -10.13 -3.51
CA LYS A 221 -1.49 -11.56 -3.22
C LYS A 221 -2.88 -12.20 -3.32
N SER A 222 -3.90 -11.54 -2.78
CA SER A 222 -5.28 -12.04 -2.81
C SER A 222 -5.84 -12.02 -4.23
N SER A 223 -5.55 -10.96 -4.98
CA SER A 223 -5.95 -10.81 -6.38
C SER A 223 -5.29 -11.86 -7.29
N LYS A 224 -4.03 -12.23 -7.03
CA LYS A 224 -3.37 -13.33 -7.75
C LYS A 224 -4.02 -14.70 -7.49
N LYS A 225 -4.53 -14.93 -6.27
CA LYS A 225 -5.26 -16.16 -5.93
C LYS A 225 -6.66 -16.20 -6.55
N LEU A 226 -7.33 -15.05 -6.60
CA LEU A 226 -8.69 -14.89 -7.13
C LEU A 226 -8.69 -14.56 -8.64
N ARG A 227 -7.57 -14.76 -9.31
CA ARG A 227 -7.43 -14.47 -10.74
C ARG A 227 -8.17 -15.52 -11.56
N GLN A 228 -9.04 -15.05 -12.44
CA GLN A 228 -9.78 -15.84 -13.41
C GLN A 228 -9.03 -15.88 -14.76
N PRO A 229 -9.25 -16.91 -15.59
CA PRO A 229 -8.57 -17.05 -16.88
C PRO A 229 -8.89 -15.91 -17.86
N GLU A 230 -10.07 -15.31 -17.76
CA GLU A 230 -10.49 -14.10 -18.50
C GLU A 230 -9.86 -12.79 -18.00
N ASP A 231 -9.14 -12.79 -16.87
CA ASP A 231 -8.60 -11.56 -16.30
C ASP A 231 -7.34 -11.04 -17.03
N THR A 232 -7.39 -9.76 -17.39
CA THR A 232 -6.27 -9.01 -17.98
C THR A 232 -4.99 -9.10 -17.14
N TRP A 233 -3.82 -9.01 -17.79
CA TRP A 233 -2.50 -8.98 -17.14
C TRP A 233 -2.32 -7.88 -16.07
N ARG A 234 -3.20 -6.86 -16.06
CA ARG A 234 -3.22 -5.74 -15.11
C ARG A 234 -3.80 -6.13 -13.74
N MET A 235 -4.50 -7.27 -13.65
CA MET A 235 -5.04 -7.81 -12.39
C MET A 235 -3.91 -8.21 -11.44
N GLY A 236 -3.97 -7.75 -10.19
CA GLY A 236 -2.93 -7.91 -9.17
C GLY A 236 -1.76 -6.92 -9.28
N LYS A 237 -1.84 -5.95 -10.20
CA LYS A 237 -0.86 -4.84 -10.34
C LYS A 237 -1.51 -3.47 -10.25
N LEU A 238 -2.54 -3.21 -11.06
CA LEU A 238 -3.24 -1.92 -11.13
C LEU A 238 -4.71 -2.01 -10.72
N ILE A 239 -5.26 -3.21 -10.84
CA ILE A 239 -6.62 -3.57 -10.43
C ILE A 239 -6.48 -4.77 -9.50
N PHE A 240 -7.29 -4.80 -8.45
CA PHE A 240 -7.26 -5.89 -7.49
C PHE A 240 -8.62 -6.57 -7.45
N ARG A 241 -8.63 -7.83 -6.99
CA ARG A 241 -9.85 -8.53 -6.61
C ARG A 241 -9.68 -9.01 -5.17
N TYR A 242 -10.68 -8.74 -4.35
CA TYR A 242 -10.71 -9.19 -2.96
C TYR A 242 -12.11 -9.68 -2.61
N ARG A 243 -12.17 -10.80 -1.90
CA ARG A 243 -13.39 -11.31 -1.25
C ARG A 243 -13.00 -11.66 0.17
N GLU A 244 -13.85 -11.31 1.12
CA GLU A 244 -13.68 -11.73 2.50
C GLU A 244 -14.11 -13.19 2.56
N ASP A 245 -13.20 -14.07 2.98
CA ASP A 245 -13.44 -15.50 3.18
C ASP A 245 -14.18 -15.75 4.50
#